data_AF-A0A8S2EC53-F1
#
_entry.id   AF-A0A8S2EC53-F1
#
_cell.length_a   1.000
_cell.length_b   1.000
_cell.length_c   1.000
_cell.angle_alpha   90.00
_cell.angle_beta   90.00
_cell.angle_gamma   90.00
#
_symmetry.space_group_name_H-M   'P 1'
#
loop_
_entity.id
_entity.type
_entity.pdbx_description
1 polymer ?
#
loop_
_entity_poly.entity_id
_entity_poly.type
_entity_poly.pdbx_seq_one_letter_code
_entity_poly.pdbx_strand_id
1 'polypeptide(L)'
;MAIAFRRLSAIRDSLHLAGIEKDPEQILEPIYGYASEPLLSLEEACEPEHIRIAIENSKDPADGLTRQESAAIRLYSMECDSDNVGAYVSLYSHLNETLKHADRAELRPWFRYLKLFLTAIAKLPPWSGGVVWRGVRKDQSNAYPQGTEAVWWTFSSCTSALGVLESDFYSGKVGTRTLFGIETLNGRNIRNHSHFPTEDEIILLPGTHFEIPSTKRAGHKNGATSNSPGNDTYSRHEESANSFETHEVELWNLRQVYEWLKHFGKMYASDADKLYSHGVDGRMLLSAVDDQSLQDIGITSIMHRRKILMTIDDLKLVQIKRQSINPSHKEGTATAAFYGQFEGDFSLPLPVDQLKEHKYENVSSCTLLLDNPQHADLYSRIQQWIGELPNDCDIDRIELISNSGRYRFFLEQLQTVEARQDQPAFQPRLCYESNEEERKKVLEKLMNLCKQVGHNRKANIVRMWHGCSKEKLSYLLNNGFATIGTLDDGWYGKAMYFTSSAKYATRYSYKDGCLILCYILVLNPFPVIASDAPPNVAPECFRFYGKGNHRNYQCHYIPVSPVNVSDEQTTMDYRPPITGTENAIFDEIAVFQEANILPQIVVHLKSDYITVLQNES
;
A
#
# COMPACT_ATOMS: atom_id res chain seq x y z
N MET A 1 9.21 7.69 16.06
CA MET A 1 9.27 8.29 17.42
C MET A 1 8.04 9.15 17.63
N ALA A 2 7.49 9.25 18.84
CA ALA A 2 6.37 10.13 19.14
C ALA A 2 6.81 11.29 20.06
N ILE A 3 6.42 12.53 19.73
CA ILE A 3 6.63 13.71 20.57
C ILE A 3 5.28 14.36 20.85
N ALA A 4 4.96 14.55 22.13
CA ALA A 4 3.76 15.26 22.54
C ALA A 4 4.07 16.75 22.68
N PHE A 5 3.18 17.60 22.17
CA PHE A 5 3.28 19.05 22.20
C PHE A 5 2.07 19.63 22.94
N ARG A 6 2.29 20.57 23.86
CA ARG A 6 1.23 21.30 24.58
C ARG A 6 1.53 22.79 24.53
N ARG A 7 0.59 23.65 24.13
CA ARG A 7 0.87 25.09 23.98
C ARG A 7 0.86 25.85 25.32
N LEU A 8 1.80 26.80 25.48
CA LEU A 8 1.83 27.82 26.55
C LEU A 8 1.17 29.14 26.10
N SER A 9 0.61 29.88 27.06
CA SER A 9 -0.07 31.17 26.83
C SER A 9 0.85 32.40 26.84
N ALA A 10 2.12 32.26 27.25
CA ALA A 10 3.11 33.34 27.30
C ALA A 10 4.56 32.81 27.22
N ILE A 11 5.47 33.64 26.70
CA ILE A 11 6.91 33.37 26.61
C ILE A 11 7.54 33.43 28.01
N ARG A 12 8.32 32.41 28.39
CA ARG A 12 9.19 32.43 29.57
C ARG A 12 10.66 32.49 29.14
N ASP A 13 11.51 33.10 29.96
CA ASP A 13 12.90 33.51 29.65
C ASP A 13 13.88 32.38 29.28
N SER A 14 13.43 31.12 29.20
CA SER A 14 14.24 29.94 28.86
C SER A 14 13.70 29.25 27.61
N LEU A 15 13.75 29.92 26.45
CA LEU A 15 13.36 29.31 25.18
C LEU A 15 14.47 28.39 24.66
N HIS A 16 14.13 27.15 24.34
CA HIS A 16 14.91 26.33 23.43
C HIS A 16 14.31 26.51 22.03
N LEU A 17 15.15 26.81 21.03
CA LEU A 17 14.69 27.01 19.66
C LEU A 17 14.81 25.70 18.90
N ALA A 18 13.77 24.89 19.02
CA ALA A 18 13.61 23.62 18.33
C ALA A 18 12.72 23.78 17.09
N GLY A 19 13.23 23.36 15.94
CA GLY A 19 12.62 23.58 14.62
C GLY A 19 12.46 22.31 13.79
N ILE A 20 11.53 22.29 12.83
CA ILE A 20 11.50 21.26 11.78
C ILE A 20 12.47 21.74 10.70
N GLU A 21 13.64 21.11 10.57
CA GLU A 21 14.78 21.48 9.69
C GLU A 21 14.69 22.81 8.89
N LYS A 22 15.69 23.67 9.15
CA LYS A 22 15.88 25.07 8.68
C LYS A 22 15.05 26.15 9.38
N ASP A 23 14.32 25.84 10.45
CA ASP A 23 13.76 26.93 11.25
C ASP A 23 14.91 27.71 11.92
N PRO A 24 14.81 29.04 12.01
CA PRO A 24 15.91 29.88 12.49
C PRO A 24 16.21 29.65 13.97
N GLU A 25 17.50 29.64 14.30
CA GLU A 25 18.04 29.53 15.68
C GLU A 25 17.89 30.84 16.49
N GLN A 26 17.09 31.79 16.00
CA GLN A 26 16.76 33.03 16.69
C GLN A 26 15.24 33.22 16.78
N ILE A 27 14.80 33.90 17.83
CA ILE A 27 13.40 34.36 17.92
C ILE A 27 13.19 35.37 16.80
N LEU A 28 12.22 35.09 15.94
CA LEU A 28 11.90 35.99 14.84
C LEU A 28 10.87 37.02 15.26
N GLU A 29 11.03 38.25 14.76
CA GLU A 29 10.06 39.31 14.97
C GLU A 29 8.69 38.94 14.35
N PRO A 30 7.57 39.35 14.98
CA PRO A 30 6.25 39.14 14.43
C PRO A 30 6.05 39.91 13.11
N ILE A 31 5.19 39.36 12.24
CA ILE A 31 4.91 39.94 10.92
C ILE A 31 3.68 40.83 11.04
N TYR A 32 3.85 42.16 11.01
CA TYR A 32 2.75 43.11 11.15
C TYR A 32 2.26 43.69 9.81
N GLY A 33 3.14 43.80 8.81
CA GLY A 33 2.88 44.58 7.60
C GLY A 33 1.75 44.06 6.71
N TYR A 34 1.43 42.76 6.78
CA TYR A 34 0.29 42.21 6.03
C TYR A 34 -1.05 42.79 6.52
N ALA A 35 -1.17 43.17 7.80
CA ALA A 35 -2.44 43.62 8.35
C ALA A 35 -2.91 44.95 7.74
N SER A 36 -1.96 45.79 7.31
CA SER A 36 -2.20 47.06 6.63
C SER A 36 -2.48 46.94 5.12
N GLU A 37 -2.29 45.77 4.52
CA GLU A 37 -2.68 45.56 3.12
C GLU A 37 -4.21 45.61 2.98
N PRO A 38 -4.73 46.15 1.86
CA PRO A 38 -6.15 46.02 1.54
C PRO A 38 -6.53 44.55 1.35
N LEU A 39 -7.79 44.22 1.65
CA LEU A 39 -8.32 42.89 1.33
C LEU A 39 -8.60 42.86 -0.18
N LEU A 40 -7.82 42.07 -0.92
CA LEU A 40 -7.86 41.97 -2.38
C LEU A 40 -8.44 40.62 -2.83
N SER A 41 -8.77 40.49 -4.12
CA SER A 41 -9.10 39.19 -4.70
C SER A 41 -7.86 38.28 -4.73
N LEU A 42 -8.04 36.96 -4.89
CA LEU A 42 -6.91 36.04 -4.95
C LEU A 42 -6.00 36.32 -6.16
N GLU A 43 -6.58 36.72 -7.29
CA GLU A 43 -5.87 37.12 -8.51
C GLU A 43 -4.99 38.37 -8.30
N GLU A 44 -5.45 39.32 -7.50
CA GLU A 44 -4.70 40.55 -7.19
C GLU A 44 -3.68 40.34 -6.05
N ALA A 45 -3.92 39.34 -5.20
CA ALA A 45 -3.14 39.09 -4.00
C ALA A 45 -1.91 38.20 -4.24
N CYS A 46 -1.88 37.41 -5.31
CA CYS A 46 -0.80 36.48 -5.62
C CYS A 46 -0.77 36.17 -7.13
N GLU A 47 0.41 36.05 -7.73
CA GLU A 47 0.57 35.58 -9.12
C GLU A 47 1.17 34.16 -9.21
N PRO A 48 0.35 33.10 -9.09
CA PRO A 48 0.79 31.77 -9.51
C PRO A 48 -0.05 31.14 -10.63
N GLU A 49 0.54 30.14 -11.29
CA GLU A 49 -0.20 29.11 -12.01
C GLU A 49 -1.12 28.39 -10.99
N HIS A 50 -2.34 27.99 -11.38
CA HIS A 50 -3.36 27.34 -10.54
C HIS A 50 -4.34 28.22 -9.72
N ILE A 51 -4.24 29.55 -9.71
CA ILE A 51 -5.28 30.44 -9.10
C ILE A 51 -6.68 30.10 -9.63
N ARG A 52 -6.79 29.93 -10.95
CA ARG A 52 -8.06 29.61 -11.62
C ARG A 52 -8.68 28.33 -11.04
N ILE A 53 -7.88 27.30 -10.81
CA ILE A 53 -8.35 26.02 -10.27
C ILE A 53 -8.87 26.22 -8.84
N ALA A 54 -8.15 26.97 -8.00
CA ALA A 54 -8.59 27.24 -6.63
C ALA A 54 -9.93 28.00 -6.58
N ILE A 55 -10.11 28.99 -7.47
CA ILE A 55 -11.32 29.82 -7.57
C ILE A 55 -12.51 29.07 -8.18
N GLU A 56 -12.27 28.22 -9.18
CA GLU A 56 -13.31 27.39 -9.80
C GLU A 56 -13.87 26.34 -8.83
N ASN A 57 -13.03 25.83 -7.94
CA ASN A 57 -13.41 24.83 -6.94
C ASN A 57 -13.90 25.45 -5.60
N SER A 58 -14.16 26.77 -5.57
CA SER A 58 -14.61 27.49 -4.38
C SER A 58 -15.89 28.31 -4.63
N LYS A 59 -16.77 27.86 -5.53
CA LYS A 59 -17.97 28.60 -5.96
C LYS A 59 -18.97 28.84 -4.82
N ASP A 60 -19.19 27.82 -4.00
CA ASP A 60 -20.18 27.82 -2.92
C ASP A 60 -19.49 27.51 -1.57
N PRO A 61 -18.71 28.45 -1.03
CA PRO A 61 -17.91 28.22 0.17
C PRO A 61 -18.77 28.08 1.42
N ALA A 62 -18.43 27.11 2.27
CA ALA A 62 -19.00 26.95 3.60
C ALA A 62 -18.46 28.01 4.60
N ASP A 63 -18.87 27.89 5.86
CA ASP A 63 -18.25 28.56 7.01
C ASP A 63 -18.22 30.10 6.95
N GLY A 64 -19.12 30.69 6.15
CA GLY A 64 -19.25 32.14 5.98
C GLY A 64 -18.07 32.79 5.23
N LEU A 65 -17.25 31.99 4.55
CA LEU A 65 -16.16 32.51 3.73
C LEU A 65 -16.69 33.05 2.40
N THR A 66 -16.01 34.07 1.87
CA THR A 66 -16.19 34.46 0.48
C THR A 66 -15.51 33.45 -0.45
N ARG A 67 -15.89 33.46 -1.74
CA ARG A 67 -15.25 32.65 -2.76
C ARG A 67 -13.73 32.85 -2.81
N GLN A 68 -13.29 34.10 -2.67
CA GLN A 68 -11.86 34.45 -2.72
C GLN A 68 -11.11 33.95 -1.48
N GLU A 69 -11.72 34.05 -0.30
CA GLU A 69 -11.16 33.54 0.95
C GLU A 69 -11.04 32.00 0.95
N SER A 70 -12.10 31.30 0.53
CA SER A 70 -12.06 29.83 0.40
C SER A 70 -11.05 29.39 -0.67
N ALA A 71 -10.94 30.13 -1.78
CA ALA A 71 -9.96 29.83 -2.82
C ALA A 71 -8.52 30.03 -2.32
N ALA A 72 -8.27 31.05 -1.50
CA ALA A 72 -6.97 31.27 -0.89
C ALA A 72 -6.55 30.08 -0.01
N ILE A 73 -7.49 29.54 0.78
CA ILE A 73 -7.26 28.32 1.59
C ILE A 73 -7.00 27.10 0.70
N ARG A 74 -7.82 26.91 -0.34
CA ARG A 74 -7.65 25.81 -1.28
C ARG A 74 -6.30 25.84 -1.99
N LEU A 75 -5.86 27.03 -2.42
CA LEU A 75 -4.56 27.22 -3.07
C LEU A 75 -3.40 26.87 -2.14
N TYR A 76 -3.51 27.18 -0.85
CA TYR A 76 -2.50 26.80 0.14
C TYR A 76 -2.39 25.27 0.28
N SER A 77 -3.50 24.54 0.30
CA SER A 77 -3.51 23.07 0.42
C SER A 77 -3.12 22.30 -0.87
N MET A 78 -2.77 23.01 -1.95
CA MET A 78 -2.31 22.36 -3.19
C MET A 78 -0.82 22.03 -3.10
N GLU A 79 -0.48 20.75 -3.01
CA GLU A 79 0.91 20.27 -3.06
C GLU A 79 1.36 19.99 -4.51
N CYS A 80 2.63 20.31 -4.83
CA CYS A 80 3.30 19.92 -6.07
C CYS A 80 4.60 19.18 -5.72
N ASP A 81 4.87 18.08 -6.40
CA ASP A 81 6.00 17.19 -6.12
C ASP A 81 7.34 17.87 -6.44
N SER A 82 8.16 18.13 -5.41
CA SER A 82 9.49 18.73 -5.54
C SER A 82 10.56 17.78 -6.06
N ASP A 83 10.26 16.48 -6.15
CA ASP A 83 11.23 15.42 -6.45
C ASP A 83 11.44 15.21 -7.97
N ASN A 84 10.67 15.92 -8.81
CA ASN A 84 10.85 15.93 -10.26
C ASN A 84 11.75 17.10 -10.68
N VAL A 85 12.89 16.78 -11.31
CA VAL A 85 13.77 17.79 -11.92
C VAL A 85 13.00 18.53 -13.01
N GLY A 86 12.59 19.78 -12.70
CA GLY A 86 11.77 20.63 -13.57
C GLY A 86 10.31 20.86 -13.13
N ALA A 87 9.88 20.33 -11.98
CA ALA A 87 8.54 20.57 -11.44
C ALA A 87 8.41 21.95 -10.77
N TYR A 88 7.20 22.52 -10.84
CA TYR A 88 6.83 23.80 -10.25
C TYR A 88 6.80 23.72 -8.71
N VAL A 89 7.33 24.74 -8.03
CA VAL A 89 7.28 24.85 -6.56
C VAL A 89 5.91 25.35 -6.12
N SER A 90 5.18 24.58 -5.30
CA SER A 90 3.86 24.99 -4.82
C SER A 90 3.91 26.26 -3.96
N LEU A 91 2.79 26.99 -3.92
CA LEU A 91 2.64 28.18 -3.08
C LEU A 91 2.93 27.88 -1.61
N TYR A 92 2.42 26.74 -1.11
CA TYR A 92 2.69 26.24 0.23
C TYR A 92 4.18 26.16 0.54
N SER A 93 4.95 25.49 -0.34
CA SER A 93 6.37 25.24 -0.14
C SER A 93 7.17 26.53 -0.17
N HIS A 94 6.86 27.44 -1.10
CA HIS A 94 7.55 28.72 -1.22
C HIS A 94 7.24 29.63 -0.02
N LEU A 95 5.96 29.82 0.33
CA LEU A 95 5.56 30.66 1.45
C LEU A 95 6.17 30.16 2.77
N ASN A 96 6.11 28.86 3.03
CA ASN A 96 6.66 28.29 4.26
C ASN A 96 8.19 28.36 4.31
N GLU A 97 8.92 28.32 3.19
CA GLU A 97 10.36 28.59 3.19
C GLU A 97 10.62 30.08 3.51
N THR A 98 9.90 31.02 2.88
CA THR A 98 10.08 32.46 3.16
C THR A 98 9.77 32.82 4.62
N LEU A 99 8.80 32.16 5.26
CA LEU A 99 8.46 32.38 6.67
C LEU A 99 9.60 32.06 7.64
N LYS A 100 10.54 31.19 7.24
CA LYS A 100 11.74 30.83 8.02
C LYS A 100 12.84 31.90 7.93
N HIS A 101 12.76 32.84 6.99
CA HIS A 101 13.82 33.83 6.79
C HIS A 101 13.86 34.85 7.92
N ALA A 102 15.09 35.16 8.36
CA ALA A 102 15.38 36.15 9.38
C ALA A 102 15.01 37.58 8.94
N ASP A 103 15.31 37.91 7.68
CA ASP A 103 14.94 39.20 7.10
C ASP A 103 13.44 39.22 6.78
N ARG A 104 12.67 39.90 7.65
CA ARG A 104 11.22 40.03 7.48
C ARG A 104 10.82 40.88 6.28
N ALA A 105 11.75 41.62 5.66
CA ALA A 105 11.48 42.34 4.42
C ALA A 105 11.19 41.39 3.25
N GLU A 106 11.72 40.16 3.27
CA GLU A 106 11.47 39.15 2.25
C GLU A 106 10.04 38.62 2.22
N LEU A 107 9.27 38.83 3.30
CA LEU A 107 7.85 38.48 3.35
C LEU A 107 6.93 39.52 2.70
N ARG A 108 7.45 40.71 2.35
CA ARG A 108 6.65 41.78 1.74
C ARG A 108 5.86 41.33 0.50
N PRO A 109 6.42 40.55 -0.45
CA PRO A 109 5.66 40.05 -1.60
C PRO A 109 4.46 39.19 -1.20
N TRP A 110 4.50 38.55 -0.03
CA TRP A 110 3.45 37.68 0.48
C TRP A 110 2.35 38.41 1.23
N PHE A 111 2.53 39.70 1.57
CA PHE A 111 1.61 40.41 2.47
C PHE A 111 0.17 40.46 1.95
N ARG A 112 -0.03 40.66 0.65
CA ARG A 112 -1.38 40.67 0.05
C ARG A 112 -2.06 39.30 0.14
N TYR A 113 -1.32 38.24 -0.18
CA TYR A 113 -1.81 36.87 -0.03
C TYR A 113 -2.09 36.53 1.44
N LEU A 114 -1.15 36.82 2.35
CA LEU A 114 -1.29 36.60 3.79
C LEU A 114 -2.49 37.36 4.37
N LYS A 115 -2.76 38.59 3.90
CA LYS A 115 -3.95 39.34 4.28
C LYS A 115 -5.22 38.58 3.93
N LEU A 116 -5.35 38.11 2.70
CA LEU A 116 -6.53 37.34 2.25
C LEU A 116 -6.65 36.01 3.00
N PHE A 117 -5.55 35.24 3.05
CA PHE A 117 -5.51 33.92 3.67
C PHE A 117 -5.77 33.97 5.18
N LEU A 118 -5.11 34.84 5.94
CA LEU A 118 -5.31 34.93 7.39
C LEU A 118 -6.69 35.51 7.73
N THR A 119 -7.26 36.38 6.90
CA THR A 119 -8.65 36.84 7.06
C THR A 119 -9.62 35.66 6.92
N ALA A 120 -9.41 34.78 5.93
CA ALA A 120 -10.19 33.56 5.76
C ALA A 120 -10.07 32.62 6.97
N ILE A 121 -8.82 32.31 7.37
CA ILE A 121 -8.52 31.40 8.49
C ILE A 121 -9.08 31.94 9.83
N ALA A 122 -9.11 33.26 10.03
CA ALA A 122 -9.65 33.88 11.23
C ALA A 122 -11.17 33.72 11.39
N LYS A 123 -11.91 33.58 10.28
CA LYS A 123 -13.37 33.35 10.30
C LYS A 123 -13.75 31.92 10.70
N LEU A 124 -12.83 30.97 10.51
CA LEU A 124 -13.06 29.58 10.88
C LEU A 124 -13.00 29.41 12.41
N PRO A 125 -13.89 28.59 13.01
CA PRO A 125 -13.87 28.35 14.44
C PRO A 125 -12.58 27.63 14.85
N PRO A 126 -12.06 27.92 16.06
CA PRO A 126 -10.97 27.13 16.63
C PRO A 126 -11.35 25.65 16.75
N TRP A 127 -10.41 24.77 16.43
CA TRP A 127 -10.55 23.33 16.62
C TRP A 127 -10.73 23.00 18.10
N SER A 128 -11.80 22.24 18.41
CA SER A 128 -12.13 21.78 19.76
C SER A 128 -12.02 20.26 19.93
N GLY A 129 -11.63 19.52 18.88
CA GLY A 129 -11.63 18.06 18.87
C GLY A 129 -10.37 17.38 19.45
N GLY A 130 -9.59 18.09 20.28
CA GLY A 130 -8.46 17.51 21.01
C GLY A 130 -7.15 17.46 20.21
N VAL A 131 -6.43 16.35 20.30
CA VAL A 131 -5.08 16.16 19.73
C VAL A 131 -5.13 16.11 18.20
N VAL A 132 -4.23 16.85 17.56
CA VAL A 132 -3.97 16.78 16.11
C VAL A 132 -2.59 16.21 15.86
N TRP A 133 -2.38 15.64 14.68
CA TRP A 133 -1.19 14.88 14.40
C TRP A 133 -0.45 15.38 13.16
N ARG A 134 0.89 15.32 13.21
CA ARG A 134 1.76 15.67 12.08
C ARG A 134 2.89 14.66 11.94
N GLY A 135 3.08 14.13 10.74
CA GLY A 135 4.18 13.22 10.40
C GLY A 135 5.32 13.94 9.68
N VAL A 136 6.57 13.57 9.97
CA VAL A 136 7.75 13.98 9.19
C VAL A 136 8.67 12.79 8.92
N ARG A 137 9.22 12.71 7.71
CA ARG A 137 10.09 11.62 7.22
C ARG A 137 11.55 11.72 7.70
N LYS A 138 11.79 12.15 8.95
CA LYS A 138 13.12 12.21 9.60
C LYS A 138 13.05 12.03 11.13
N ASP A 139 14.14 11.58 11.75
CA ASP A 139 14.33 11.69 13.21
C ASP A 139 14.52 13.15 13.64
N GLN A 140 13.66 13.64 14.52
CA GLN A 140 13.76 14.96 15.14
C GLN A 140 13.96 14.87 16.65
N SER A 141 14.30 13.69 17.19
CA SER A 141 14.48 13.43 18.64
C SER A 141 15.40 14.40 19.34
N ASN A 142 16.53 14.72 18.71
CA ASN A 142 17.53 15.60 19.30
C ASN A 142 17.11 17.07 19.22
N ALA A 143 16.27 17.43 18.24
CA ALA A 143 15.80 18.79 18.06
C ALA A 143 14.75 19.17 19.12
N TYR A 144 13.98 18.21 19.64
CA TYR A 144 12.90 18.46 20.60
C TYR A 144 13.11 17.69 21.91
N PRO A 145 14.06 18.10 22.78
CA PRO A 145 14.24 17.48 24.09
C PRO A 145 12.97 17.58 24.96
N GLN A 146 12.76 16.61 25.84
CA GLN A 146 11.64 16.66 26.77
C GLN A 146 11.84 17.79 27.79
N GLY A 147 10.75 18.51 28.10
CA GLY A 147 10.74 19.62 29.05
C GLY A 147 11.23 20.94 28.46
N THR A 148 11.51 21.00 27.16
CA THR A 148 11.86 22.25 26.49
C THR A 148 10.66 22.85 25.76
N GLU A 149 10.81 24.09 25.31
CA GLU A 149 9.87 24.74 24.42
C GLU A 149 10.33 24.65 22.96
N ALA A 150 9.43 24.91 22.01
CA ALA A 150 9.68 24.97 20.58
C ALA A 150 8.78 26.00 19.91
N VAL A 151 9.21 26.57 18.79
CA VAL A 151 8.39 27.48 17.99
C VAL A 151 8.42 27.04 16.53
N TRP A 152 7.24 26.81 15.95
CA TRP A 152 7.11 26.57 14.51
C TRP A 152 6.77 27.87 13.80
N TRP A 153 7.72 28.40 13.05
CA TRP A 153 7.61 29.69 12.34
C TRP A 153 6.82 29.62 11.04
N THR A 154 6.47 28.41 10.60
CA THR A 154 5.71 28.14 9.37
C THR A 154 4.25 27.80 9.69
N PHE A 155 3.37 27.88 8.69
CA PHE A 155 2.07 27.26 8.80
C PHE A 155 2.26 25.74 8.84
N SER A 156 1.66 25.08 9.83
CA SER A 156 1.81 23.63 9.99
C SER A 156 0.49 22.92 9.71
N SER A 157 0.46 22.18 8.60
CA SER A 157 -0.64 21.29 8.27
C SER A 157 -0.59 20.03 9.16
N CYS A 158 -1.72 19.71 9.79
CA CYS A 158 -1.90 18.57 10.69
C CYS A 158 -3.21 17.85 10.31
N THR A 159 -3.44 16.65 10.84
CA THR A 159 -4.70 15.92 10.66
C THR A 159 -5.28 15.50 12.00
N SER A 160 -6.61 15.48 12.13
CA SER A 160 -7.28 14.83 13.27
C SER A 160 -7.46 13.32 13.09
N ALA A 161 -7.27 12.80 11.88
CA ALA A 161 -7.46 11.39 11.57
C ALA A 161 -6.13 10.64 11.61
N LEU A 162 -5.88 9.87 12.67
CA LEU A 162 -4.63 9.11 12.81
C LEU A 162 -4.36 8.17 11.62
N GLY A 163 -5.41 7.61 11.01
CA GLY A 163 -5.31 6.76 9.81
C GLY A 163 -4.83 7.49 8.55
N VAL A 164 -4.98 8.82 8.47
CA VAL A 164 -4.43 9.62 7.35
C VAL A 164 -2.90 9.63 7.40
N LEU A 165 -2.30 9.50 8.58
CA LEU A 165 -0.84 9.44 8.75
C LEU A 165 -0.24 8.07 8.40
N GLU A 166 -1.07 7.03 8.32
CA GLU A 166 -0.67 5.68 7.91
C GLU A 166 -0.69 5.49 6.38
N SER A 167 -1.20 6.49 5.65
CA SER A 167 -1.08 6.59 4.20
C SER A 167 0.38 6.89 3.79
N ASP A 168 0.81 6.35 2.66
CA ASP A 168 2.19 6.54 2.16
C ASP A 168 2.53 8.01 1.88
N PHE A 169 1.54 8.90 1.83
CA PHE A 169 1.73 10.31 1.55
C PHE A 169 2.15 11.14 2.76
N TYR A 170 1.58 10.93 3.95
CA TYR A 170 1.88 11.79 5.12
C TYR A 170 3.13 11.40 5.90
N SER A 171 3.35 10.11 6.13
CA SER A 171 4.54 9.65 6.90
C SER A 171 5.38 8.62 6.16
N GLY A 172 4.83 7.87 5.21
CA GLY A 172 5.51 6.72 4.61
C GLY A 172 5.92 5.65 5.65
N LYS A 173 5.96 4.38 5.25
CA LYS A 173 6.29 3.28 6.18
C LYS A 173 7.79 2.95 6.30
N VAL A 174 8.65 3.62 5.53
CA VAL A 174 10.12 3.38 5.49
C VAL A 174 10.91 4.65 5.81
N GLY A 175 11.99 4.53 6.58
CA GLY A 175 12.85 5.63 7.02
C GLY A 175 12.59 6.09 8.46
N THR A 176 13.61 6.68 9.11
CA THR A 176 13.47 7.23 10.46
C THR A 176 12.48 8.39 10.42
N ARG A 177 11.51 8.41 11.33
CA ARG A 177 10.35 9.31 11.28
C ARG A 177 9.95 9.79 12.66
N THR A 178 9.39 11.00 12.67
CA THR A 178 8.87 11.63 13.87
C THR A 178 7.39 11.90 13.68
N LEU A 179 6.60 11.41 14.62
CA LEU A 179 5.18 11.70 14.74
C LEU A 179 4.99 12.70 15.87
N PHE A 180 4.34 13.81 15.56
CA PHE A 180 3.98 14.83 16.53
C PHE A 180 2.52 14.65 16.91
N GLY A 181 2.23 14.44 18.19
CA GLY A 181 0.89 14.55 18.76
C GLY A 181 0.74 15.89 19.45
N ILE A 182 -0.16 16.73 18.97
CA ILE A 182 -0.22 18.16 19.31
C ILE A 182 -1.57 18.47 19.93
N GLU A 183 -1.59 18.87 21.20
CA GLU A 183 -2.76 19.50 21.80
C GLU A 183 -2.81 20.97 21.34
N THR A 184 -3.75 21.29 20.45
CA THR A 184 -3.91 22.64 19.90
C THR A 184 -5.14 23.34 20.46
N LEU A 185 -5.00 24.64 20.78
CA LEU A 185 -6.10 25.52 21.22
C LEU A 185 -6.68 26.35 20.07
N ASN A 186 -5.92 26.53 19.00
CA ASN A 186 -6.20 27.50 17.94
C ASN A 186 -5.97 26.93 16.53
N GLY A 187 -5.92 25.61 16.39
CA GLY A 187 -5.95 24.97 15.07
C GLY A 187 -7.21 25.39 14.32
N ARG A 188 -7.13 25.46 12.99
CA ARG A 188 -8.27 25.79 12.14
C ARG A 188 -8.54 24.62 11.21
N ASN A 189 -9.70 23.99 11.37
CA ASN A 189 -10.13 22.92 10.48
C ASN A 189 -10.47 23.55 9.14
N ILE A 190 -9.71 23.20 8.11
CA ILE A 190 -9.90 23.72 6.76
C ILE A 190 -10.48 22.68 5.81
N ARG A 191 -10.98 21.54 6.33
CA ARG A 191 -11.47 20.40 5.55
C ARG A 191 -12.42 20.80 4.42
N ASN A 192 -13.36 21.71 4.69
CA ASN A 192 -14.37 22.15 3.72
C ASN A 192 -13.77 23.07 2.62
N HIS A 193 -12.58 23.62 2.85
CA HIS A 193 -11.91 24.59 1.99
C HIS A 193 -10.57 24.06 1.42
N SER A 194 -10.09 22.92 1.91
CA SER A 194 -8.88 22.25 1.45
C SER A 194 -9.10 21.62 0.07
N HIS A 195 -8.02 21.52 -0.69
CA HIS A 195 -7.95 20.75 -1.93
C HIS A 195 -8.17 19.26 -1.68
N PHE A 196 -7.82 18.77 -0.48
CA PHE A 196 -7.97 17.38 -0.08
C PHE A 196 -8.88 17.25 1.16
N PRO A 197 -10.22 17.37 1.01
CA PRO A 197 -11.15 17.33 2.15
C PRO A 197 -11.13 16.03 2.98
N THR A 198 -10.55 14.93 2.48
CA THR A 198 -10.47 13.67 3.23
C THR A 198 -9.28 13.61 4.17
N GLU A 199 -8.35 14.56 4.10
CA GLU A 199 -7.18 14.59 4.97
C GLU A 199 -7.50 15.13 6.37
N ASP A 200 -8.75 15.58 6.60
CA ASP A 200 -9.21 16.23 7.83
C ASP A 200 -8.19 17.29 8.30
N GLU A 201 -7.79 18.13 7.35
CA GLU A 201 -6.67 19.04 7.51
C GLU A 201 -6.98 20.15 8.52
N ILE A 202 -6.07 20.30 9.49
CA ILE A 202 -6.08 21.31 10.54
C ILE A 202 -4.79 22.11 10.46
N ILE A 203 -4.90 23.41 10.16
CA ILE A 203 -3.76 24.31 10.07
C ILE A 203 -3.46 24.91 11.45
N LEU A 204 -2.18 24.86 11.83
CA LEU A 204 -1.61 25.69 12.90
C LEU A 204 -0.96 26.93 12.30
N LEU A 205 -1.13 28.08 12.97
CA LEU A 205 -0.61 29.36 12.49
C LEU A 205 0.93 29.46 12.65
N PRO A 206 1.59 30.33 11.88
CA PRO A 206 3.01 30.62 12.02
C PRO A 206 3.33 31.19 13.40
N GLY A 207 4.50 30.88 13.92
CA GLY A 207 4.91 31.28 15.27
C GLY A 207 4.09 30.57 16.35
N THR A 208 3.64 29.33 16.11
CA THR A 208 2.98 28.56 17.18
C THR A 208 4.03 28.07 18.16
N HIS A 209 3.82 28.38 19.44
CA HIS A 209 4.69 27.97 20.55
C HIS A 209 4.19 26.68 21.18
N PHE A 210 5.12 25.82 21.56
CA PHE A 210 4.84 24.52 22.15
C PHE A 210 5.78 24.24 23.31
N GLU A 211 5.26 23.62 24.36
CA GLU A 211 6.00 22.87 25.37
C GLU A 211 6.06 21.41 24.92
N ILE A 212 7.16 20.73 25.22
CA ILE A 212 7.38 19.33 24.89
C ILE A 212 7.26 18.49 26.18
N PRO A 213 6.05 18.13 26.63
CA PRO A 213 5.85 17.40 27.88
C PRO A 213 6.44 15.98 27.85
N SER A 214 6.53 15.34 26.68
CA SER A 214 7.13 14.00 26.59
C SER A 214 7.74 13.72 25.23
N THR A 215 8.89 13.04 25.24
CA THR A 215 9.49 12.43 24.06
C THR A 215 9.57 10.93 24.30
N LYS A 216 9.07 10.12 23.36
CA LYS A 216 9.16 8.66 23.44
C LYS A 216 9.86 8.11 22.22
N ARG A 217 11.11 7.67 22.42
CA ARG A 217 11.78 6.75 21.50
C ARG A 217 11.13 5.39 21.63
N ALA A 218 10.24 5.06 20.70
CA ALA A 218 9.80 3.69 20.52
C ALA A 218 11.00 2.87 20.03
N GLY A 219 11.68 2.16 20.94
CA GLY A 219 12.46 1.00 20.55
C GLY A 219 11.50 -0.04 19.98
N HIS A 220 11.89 -0.74 18.90
CA HIS A 220 11.12 -1.88 18.42
C HIS A 220 11.01 -2.92 19.54
N LYS A 221 9.89 -2.88 20.28
CA LYS A 221 9.47 -3.93 21.21
C LYS A 221 7.97 -4.10 21.10
N ASN A 222 7.60 -5.32 20.72
CA ASN A 222 6.25 -5.87 20.72
C ASN A 222 5.67 -5.83 22.14
N GLY A 223 4.41 -5.41 22.26
CA GLY A 223 3.65 -5.49 23.50
C GLY A 223 2.55 -4.44 23.59
N ALA A 224 1.43 -4.68 22.90
CA ALA A 224 0.19 -3.95 23.14
C ALA A 224 -0.58 -4.63 24.27
N THR A 225 -0.62 -4.01 25.44
CA THR A 225 -1.70 -4.23 26.41
C THR A 225 -2.86 -3.31 26.03
N SER A 226 -4.02 -3.93 25.83
CA SER A 226 -5.30 -3.27 25.58
C SER A 226 -5.85 -2.65 26.85
N ASN A 227 -6.45 -1.46 26.71
CA ASN A 227 -7.52 -1.01 27.58
C ASN A 227 -8.49 -0.15 26.76
N SER A 228 -9.71 -0.66 26.60
CA SER A 228 -10.86 0.02 26.00
C SER A 228 -11.37 1.14 26.91
N PRO A 229 -11.92 2.21 26.33
CA PRO A 229 -13.35 2.52 26.52
C PRO A 229 -13.97 3.01 25.18
N GLY A 230 -15.25 2.98 24.87
CA GLY A 230 -16.52 2.76 25.57
C GLY A 230 -17.57 3.31 24.60
N ASN A 231 -18.65 2.57 24.36
CA ASN A 231 -19.74 2.93 23.44
C ASN A 231 -20.28 4.35 23.70
N ASP A 232 -20.52 5.12 22.64
CA ASP A 232 -21.65 6.06 22.59
C ASP A 232 -22.18 6.25 21.16
N THR A 233 -23.49 6.09 21.05
CA THR A 233 -24.33 6.17 19.86
C THR A 233 -24.61 7.64 19.47
N TYR A 234 -24.52 7.99 18.19
CA TYR A 234 -25.12 9.23 17.66
C TYR A 234 -25.85 9.01 16.33
N SER A 235 -27.11 9.45 16.34
CA SER A 235 -28.11 9.31 15.29
C SER A 235 -27.82 10.19 14.07
N ARG A 236 -28.18 9.64 12.91
CA ARG A 236 -28.04 10.18 11.56
C ARG A 236 -29.31 10.96 11.18
N HIS A 237 -29.16 12.18 10.70
CA HIS A 237 -30.20 12.86 9.90
C HIS A 237 -29.65 13.04 8.48
N GLU A 238 -30.32 12.38 7.53
CA GLU A 238 -30.17 12.57 6.08
C GLU A 238 -31.21 13.56 5.58
N GLU A 239 -30.82 14.38 4.59
CA GLU A 239 -31.55 14.74 3.35
C GLU A 239 -30.86 15.97 2.70
N SER A 240 -30.85 16.22 1.38
CA SER A 240 -30.66 15.47 0.13
C SER A 240 -30.57 16.52 -1.02
N ALA A 241 -30.01 16.13 -2.18
CA ALA A 241 -30.09 16.69 -3.56
C ALA A 241 -28.70 17.01 -4.15
N ASN A 242 -28.22 16.50 -5.29
CA ASN A 242 -28.84 15.78 -6.42
C ASN A 242 -27.80 14.80 -7.01
N SER A 243 -28.14 13.52 -7.11
CA SER A 243 -27.21 12.39 -7.34
C SER A 243 -27.06 12.03 -8.82
N PHE A 244 -25.82 11.95 -9.32
CA PHE A 244 -25.50 10.92 -10.31
C PHE A 244 -25.83 9.59 -9.63
N GLU A 245 -26.74 8.80 -10.18
CA GLU A 245 -27.18 7.56 -9.53
C GLU A 245 -26.01 6.56 -9.50
N THR A 246 -25.26 6.56 -8.40
CA THR A 246 -24.15 5.63 -8.12
C THR A 246 -24.66 4.26 -7.67
N HIS A 247 -25.66 3.73 -8.38
CA HIS A 247 -26.19 2.40 -8.17
C HIS A 247 -25.36 1.40 -8.97
N GLU A 248 -25.03 0.27 -8.33
CA GLU A 248 -24.40 -0.90 -8.96
C GLU A 248 -23.20 -0.54 -9.84
N VAL A 249 -22.24 0.20 -9.25
CA VAL A 249 -21.03 0.68 -9.94
C VAL A 249 -20.28 -0.46 -10.65
N GLU A 250 -20.25 -1.66 -10.09
CA GLU A 250 -19.70 -2.86 -10.73
C GLU A 250 -20.31 -3.19 -12.11
N LEU A 251 -21.55 -2.78 -12.38
CA LEU A 251 -22.25 -3.00 -13.65
C LEU A 251 -22.12 -1.82 -14.62
N TRP A 252 -21.40 -0.76 -14.25
CA TRP A 252 -21.23 0.38 -15.14
C TRP A 252 -20.45 -0.01 -16.38
N ASN A 253 -21.00 0.29 -17.54
CA ASN A 253 -20.28 0.18 -18.80
C ASN A 253 -19.28 1.35 -18.99
N LEU A 254 -18.42 1.24 -20.00
CA LEU A 254 -17.41 2.26 -20.33
C LEU A 254 -17.98 3.68 -20.40
N ARG A 255 -19.19 3.82 -20.96
CA ARG A 255 -19.84 5.12 -21.13
C ARG A 255 -20.31 5.70 -19.79
N GLN A 256 -20.75 4.85 -18.87
CA GLN A 256 -21.16 5.29 -17.54
C GLN A 256 -19.96 5.75 -16.70
N VAL A 257 -18.82 5.05 -16.78
CA VAL A 257 -17.55 5.49 -16.16
C VAL A 257 -17.07 6.81 -16.77
N TYR A 258 -17.17 6.95 -18.09
CA TYR A 258 -16.84 8.19 -18.81
C TYR A 258 -17.66 9.39 -18.33
N GLU A 259 -18.99 9.24 -18.24
CA GLU A 259 -19.87 10.32 -17.78
C GLU A 259 -19.70 10.61 -16.28
N TRP A 260 -19.42 9.59 -15.47
CA TRP A 260 -19.09 9.75 -14.05
C TRP A 260 -17.85 10.63 -13.86
N LEU A 261 -16.75 10.32 -14.55
CA LEU A 261 -15.52 11.09 -14.40
C LEU A 261 -15.66 12.52 -14.95
N LYS A 262 -16.44 12.73 -16.03
CA LYS A 262 -16.75 14.07 -16.54
C LYS A 262 -17.56 14.92 -15.58
N HIS A 263 -18.31 14.30 -14.67
CA HIS A 263 -19.05 15.01 -13.63
C HIS A 263 -18.13 15.75 -12.65
N PHE A 264 -16.85 15.39 -12.60
CA PHE A 264 -15.85 16.04 -11.74
C PHE A 264 -15.42 17.41 -12.30
N GLY A 265 -15.82 17.72 -13.54
CA GLY A 265 -15.59 19.01 -14.19
C GLY A 265 -14.85 18.89 -15.52
N LYS A 266 -14.82 20.00 -16.27
CA LYS A 266 -14.26 20.05 -17.63
C LYS A 266 -12.79 19.63 -17.72
N MET A 267 -12.02 19.76 -16.63
CA MET A 267 -10.60 19.37 -16.58
C MET A 267 -10.37 17.86 -16.63
N TYR A 268 -11.37 17.05 -16.25
CA TYR A 268 -11.30 15.59 -16.32
C TYR A 268 -11.79 15.04 -17.65
N ALA A 269 -12.18 15.88 -18.62
CA ALA A 269 -12.65 15.41 -19.93
C ALA A 269 -11.57 14.57 -20.65
N SER A 270 -10.32 15.03 -20.63
CA SER A 270 -9.20 14.29 -21.23
C SER A 270 -8.91 12.98 -20.50
N ASP A 271 -9.08 12.92 -19.17
CA ASP A 271 -8.85 11.69 -18.41
C ASP A 271 -10.00 10.71 -18.54
N ALA A 272 -11.24 11.20 -18.69
CA ALA A 272 -12.38 10.38 -19.06
C ALA A 272 -12.18 9.75 -20.44
N ASP A 273 -11.69 10.51 -21.43
CA ASP A 273 -11.35 9.97 -22.75
C ASP A 273 -10.25 8.89 -22.65
N LYS A 274 -9.26 9.06 -21.76
CA LYS A 274 -8.21 8.05 -21.48
C LYS A 274 -8.78 6.80 -20.83
N LEU A 275 -9.58 6.90 -19.77
CA LEU A 275 -10.22 5.75 -19.14
C LEU A 275 -11.13 5.00 -20.13
N TYR A 276 -11.89 5.73 -20.94
CA TYR A 276 -12.77 5.17 -21.97
C TYR A 276 -12.00 4.43 -23.05
N SER A 277 -10.94 5.04 -23.60
CA SER A 277 -10.08 4.43 -24.63
C SER A 277 -9.26 3.23 -24.12
N HIS A 278 -8.99 3.17 -22.82
CA HIS A 278 -8.32 2.03 -22.17
C HIS A 278 -9.31 0.98 -21.64
N GLY A 279 -10.60 1.12 -21.94
CA GLY A 279 -11.61 0.11 -21.63
C GLY A 279 -11.92 -0.03 -20.14
N VAL A 280 -11.77 1.03 -19.35
CA VAL A 280 -12.07 1.01 -17.91
C VAL A 280 -13.58 1.06 -17.70
N ASP A 281 -14.16 -0.08 -17.35
CA ASP A 281 -15.55 -0.22 -16.91
C ASP A 281 -15.68 -0.12 -15.38
N GLY A 282 -16.90 -0.17 -14.87
CA GLY A 282 -17.18 0.02 -13.44
C GLY A 282 -16.56 -1.02 -12.52
N ARG A 283 -16.32 -2.23 -13.04
CA ARG A 283 -15.66 -3.29 -12.31
C ARG A 283 -14.16 -3.03 -12.21
N MET A 284 -13.52 -2.69 -13.34
CA MET A 284 -12.13 -2.27 -13.35
C MET A 284 -11.89 -1.03 -12.49
N LEU A 285 -12.83 -0.08 -12.53
CA LEU A 285 -12.80 1.15 -11.74
C LEU A 285 -12.73 0.85 -10.24
N LEU A 286 -13.42 -0.18 -9.76
CA LEU A 286 -13.45 -0.53 -8.34
C LEU A 286 -12.32 -1.48 -7.93
N SER A 287 -11.83 -2.35 -8.81
CA SER A 287 -10.93 -3.44 -8.38
C SER A 287 -9.52 -3.41 -8.95
N ALA A 288 -9.28 -2.72 -10.07
CA ALA A 288 -8.02 -2.73 -10.78
C ALA A 288 -7.37 -1.33 -10.94
N VAL A 289 -8.12 -0.27 -10.65
CA VAL A 289 -7.62 1.10 -10.73
C VAL A 289 -6.90 1.48 -9.42
N ASP A 290 -5.57 1.52 -9.50
CA ASP A 290 -4.63 2.08 -8.51
C ASP A 290 -3.81 3.24 -9.11
N ASP A 291 -2.95 3.90 -8.31
CA ASP A 291 -2.18 5.07 -8.78
C ASP A 291 -1.28 4.74 -9.98
N GLN A 292 -0.64 3.57 -9.96
CA GLN A 292 0.26 3.13 -11.02
C GLN A 292 -0.52 2.87 -12.32
N SER A 293 -1.68 2.22 -12.24
CA SER A 293 -2.53 1.95 -13.40
C SER A 293 -3.04 3.25 -14.04
N LEU A 294 -3.40 4.26 -13.24
CA LEU A 294 -3.83 5.56 -13.76
C LEU A 294 -2.67 6.30 -14.44
N GLN A 295 -1.46 6.18 -13.91
CA GLN A 295 -0.26 6.73 -14.52
C GLN A 295 0.04 6.04 -15.87
N ASP A 296 -0.09 4.72 -15.93
CA ASP A 296 0.12 3.90 -17.13
C ASP A 296 -0.94 4.18 -18.22
N ILE A 297 -2.17 4.50 -17.81
CA ILE A 297 -3.26 4.97 -18.70
C ILE A 297 -3.02 6.39 -19.23
N GLY A 298 -1.95 7.06 -18.77
CA GLY A 298 -1.56 8.40 -19.23
C GLY A 298 -2.23 9.53 -18.45
N ILE A 299 -2.81 9.24 -17.29
CA ILE A 299 -3.28 10.26 -16.34
C ILE A 299 -2.06 10.67 -15.49
N THR A 300 -1.20 11.48 -16.08
CA THR A 300 0.11 11.86 -15.49
C THR A 300 -0.01 12.86 -14.34
N SER A 301 -1.14 13.58 -14.25
CA SER A 301 -1.43 14.50 -13.15
C SER A 301 -1.72 13.72 -11.87
N ILE A 302 -0.77 13.74 -10.92
CA ILE A 302 -0.91 13.15 -9.57
C ILE A 302 -2.20 13.64 -8.89
N MET A 303 -2.54 14.92 -9.08
CA MET A 303 -3.77 15.54 -8.55
C MET A 303 -5.03 14.87 -9.09
N HIS A 304 -5.05 14.59 -10.40
CA HIS A 304 -6.18 13.92 -11.02
C HIS A 304 -6.26 12.46 -10.57
N ARG A 305 -5.12 11.77 -10.48
CA ARG A 305 -5.07 10.39 -9.97
C ARG A 305 -5.59 10.28 -8.54
N ARG A 306 -5.11 11.13 -7.64
CA ARG A 306 -5.58 11.21 -6.24
C ARG A 306 -7.09 11.39 -6.14
N LYS A 307 -7.66 12.37 -6.86
CA LYS A 307 -9.10 12.64 -6.82
C LYS A 307 -9.92 11.46 -7.37
N ILE A 308 -9.45 10.82 -8.43
CA ILE A 308 -10.08 9.63 -9.02
C ILE A 308 -10.08 8.48 -7.99
N LEU A 309 -8.93 8.15 -7.41
CA LEU A 309 -8.79 7.06 -6.43
C LEU A 309 -9.62 7.28 -5.17
N MET A 310 -9.61 8.49 -4.61
CA MET A 310 -10.43 8.80 -3.44
C MET A 310 -11.92 8.62 -3.72
N THR A 311 -12.38 9.03 -4.90
CA THR A 311 -13.80 8.90 -5.25
C THR A 311 -14.14 7.43 -5.54
N ILE A 312 -13.20 6.63 -6.04
CA ILE A 312 -13.35 5.17 -6.14
C ILE A 312 -13.52 4.54 -4.75
N ASP A 313 -12.74 4.97 -3.76
CA ASP A 313 -12.88 4.47 -2.39
C ASP A 313 -14.21 4.87 -1.75
N ASP A 314 -14.72 6.07 -2.03
CA ASP A 314 -16.08 6.46 -1.64
C ASP A 314 -17.15 5.53 -2.26
N LEU A 315 -17.00 5.17 -3.54
CA LEU A 315 -17.91 4.23 -4.21
C LEU A 315 -17.87 2.83 -3.56
N LYS A 316 -16.68 2.34 -3.20
CA LYS A 316 -16.52 1.07 -2.46
C LYS A 316 -17.21 1.13 -1.09
N LEU A 317 -17.03 2.23 -0.35
CA LEU A 317 -17.65 2.42 0.97
C LEU A 317 -19.18 2.47 0.88
N VAL A 318 -19.74 3.08 -0.17
CA VAL A 318 -21.19 3.08 -0.42
C VAL A 318 -21.71 1.67 -0.71
N GLN A 319 -20.96 0.84 -1.45
CA GLN A 319 -21.33 -0.56 -1.66
C GLN A 319 -21.32 -1.37 -0.35
N ILE A 320 -20.31 -1.19 0.51
CA ILE A 320 -20.20 -1.87 1.81
C ILE A 320 -21.32 -1.44 2.78
N LYS A 321 -21.65 -0.15 2.84
CA LYS A 321 -22.75 0.37 3.67
C LYS A 321 -24.13 -0.14 3.22
N ARG A 322 -24.32 -0.43 1.93
CA ARG A 322 -25.57 -1.01 1.42
C ARG A 322 -25.68 -2.51 1.70
N GLN A 323 -24.56 -3.24 1.66
CA GLN A 323 -24.51 -4.65 2.07
C GLN A 323 -24.81 -4.86 3.56
N SER A 324 -24.61 -3.84 4.41
CA SER A 324 -24.89 -3.89 5.85
C SER A 324 -26.31 -3.43 6.26
N ILE A 325 -27.13 -2.89 5.34
CA ILE A 325 -28.49 -2.38 5.65
C ILE A 325 -29.62 -3.36 5.25
N ASN A 326 -29.33 -4.44 4.51
CA ASN A 326 -30.30 -5.50 4.18
C ASN A 326 -29.91 -6.84 4.85
N PRO A 327 -30.38 -7.14 6.08
CA PRO A 327 -30.04 -8.38 6.78
C PRO A 327 -30.83 -9.62 6.29
N SER A 328 -31.26 -9.67 5.03
CA SER A 328 -32.08 -10.77 4.50
C SER A 328 -31.58 -11.34 3.18
N HIS A 329 -30.27 -11.42 2.98
CA HIS A 329 -29.71 -12.34 1.98
C HIS A 329 -28.87 -13.41 2.66
N LYS A 330 -29.33 -14.65 2.48
CA LYS A 330 -28.74 -15.90 2.95
C LYS A 330 -27.21 -15.94 2.70
N GLU A 331 -26.43 -15.76 3.76
CA GLU A 331 -24.98 -15.99 3.77
C GLU A 331 -24.59 -17.45 3.48
N GLY A 332 -25.56 -18.39 3.46
CA GLY A 332 -25.32 -19.79 3.14
C GLY A 332 -25.33 -20.15 1.64
N THR A 333 -25.74 -19.28 0.73
CA THR A 333 -25.96 -19.66 -0.69
C THR A 333 -24.99 -19.05 -1.70
N ALA A 334 -24.41 -17.87 -1.43
CA ALA A 334 -23.51 -17.20 -2.39
C ALA A 334 -22.11 -17.84 -2.45
N THR A 335 -21.55 -18.22 -1.31
CA THR A 335 -20.21 -18.85 -1.21
C THR A 335 -20.19 -20.23 -1.89
N ALA A 336 -21.26 -21.02 -1.72
CA ALA A 336 -21.41 -22.33 -2.37
C ALA A 336 -21.56 -22.25 -3.90
N ALA A 337 -22.24 -21.22 -4.42
CA ALA A 337 -22.34 -20.99 -5.87
C ALA A 337 -21.04 -20.46 -6.51
N PHE A 338 -20.14 -19.89 -5.70
CA PHE A 338 -18.89 -19.26 -6.16
C PHE A 338 -17.73 -20.26 -6.33
N TYR A 339 -17.58 -21.21 -5.41
CA TYR A 339 -16.59 -22.29 -5.52
C TYR A 339 -17.01 -23.38 -6.51
N GLY A 340 -18.31 -23.52 -6.78
CA GLY A 340 -18.85 -24.50 -7.74
C GLY A 340 -18.49 -24.28 -9.20
N GLN A 341 -17.78 -23.18 -9.54
CA GLN A 341 -17.28 -22.90 -10.90
C GLN A 341 -15.91 -23.52 -11.18
N PHE A 342 -15.24 -24.05 -10.15
CA PHE A 342 -13.90 -24.61 -10.24
C PHE A 342 -13.92 -26.11 -10.06
N GLU A 343 -13.17 -26.81 -10.90
CA GLU A 343 -12.97 -28.25 -10.80
C GLU A 343 -11.50 -28.56 -10.51
N GLY A 344 -11.25 -29.75 -9.97
CA GLY A 344 -9.90 -30.27 -9.73
C GLY A 344 -9.23 -29.69 -8.48
N ASP A 345 -7.90 -29.63 -8.52
CA ASP A 345 -7.03 -29.29 -7.38
C ASP A 345 -7.23 -27.85 -6.90
N PHE A 346 -7.67 -26.97 -7.79
CA PHE A 346 -7.93 -25.55 -7.52
C PHE A 346 -9.27 -25.30 -6.79
N SER A 347 -10.17 -26.29 -6.77
CA SER A 347 -11.43 -26.19 -6.02
C SER A 347 -11.17 -26.18 -4.50
N LEU A 348 -12.01 -25.49 -3.73
CA LEU A 348 -11.84 -25.47 -2.28
C LEU A 348 -12.02 -26.89 -1.72
N PRO A 349 -11.01 -27.46 -1.04
CA PRO A 349 -11.04 -28.87 -0.68
C PRO A 349 -12.16 -29.25 0.30
N LEU A 350 -12.58 -28.29 1.13
CA LEU A 350 -13.70 -28.41 2.07
C LEU A 350 -14.62 -27.19 1.95
N PRO A 351 -15.94 -27.33 2.16
CA PRO A 351 -16.85 -26.19 2.22
C PRO A 351 -16.42 -25.15 3.25
N VAL A 352 -16.64 -23.85 2.98
CA VAL A 352 -16.23 -22.75 3.87
C VAL A 352 -16.87 -22.86 5.25
N ASP A 353 -18.09 -23.40 5.32
CA ASP A 353 -18.80 -23.70 6.56
C ASP A 353 -18.12 -24.79 7.40
N GLN A 354 -17.18 -25.56 6.87
CA GLN A 354 -16.32 -26.46 7.65
C GLN A 354 -15.03 -25.79 8.13
N LEU A 355 -14.68 -24.62 7.60
CA LEU A 355 -13.53 -23.80 8.03
C LEU A 355 -13.94 -22.89 9.19
N LYS A 356 -14.11 -23.47 10.38
CA LYS A 356 -14.65 -22.79 11.58
C LYS A 356 -13.60 -22.31 12.57
N GLU A 357 -12.31 -22.51 12.30
CA GLU A 357 -11.27 -22.00 13.18
C GLU A 357 -11.00 -20.53 12.86
N HIS A 358 -11.26 -19.64 13.82
CA HIS A 358 -10.98 -18.21 13.73
C HIS A 358 -9.63 -17.88 14.38
N LYS A 359 -8.58 -18.60 13.98
CA LYS A 359 -7.21 -18.40 14.49
C LYS A 359 -6.57 -17.11 13.98
N TYR A 360 -7.06 -16.62 12.84
CA TYR A 360 -6.57 -15.43 12.17
C TYR A 360 -7.74 -14.47 11.92
N GLU A 361 -7.48 -13.17 11.93
CA GLU A 361 -8.53 -12.12 11.93
C GLU A 361 -9.41 -12.16 10.68
N ASN A 362 -8.81 -12.37 9.50
CA ASN A 362 -9.51 -12.33 8.21
C ASN A 362 -9.42 -13.65 7.43
N VAL A 363 -9.08 -14.76 8.11
CA VAL A 363 -8.86 -16.06 7.46
C VAL A 363 -9.58 -17.14 8.24
N SER A 364 -10.47 -17.85 7.54
CA SER A 364 -11.10 -19.06 8.02
C SER A 364 -10.11 -20.21 7.89
N SER A 365 -9.95 -21.03 8.94
CA SER A 365 -9.07 -22.19 8.86
C SER A 365 -9.69 -23.48 9.41
N CYS A 366 -9.05 -24.61 9.11
CA CYS A 366 -9.38 -25.92 9.62
C CYS A 366 -8.13 -26.81 9.65
N THR A 367 -7.82 -27.36 10.83
CA THR A 367 -6.75 -28.36 10.95
C THR A 367 -7.25 -29.71 10.43
N LEU A 368 -6.49 -30.33 9.52
CA LEU A 368 -6.83 -31.65 9.00
C LEU A 368 -6.63 -32.72 10.09
N LEU A 369 -7.62 -33.60 10.22
CA LEU A 369 -7.68 -34.65 11.24
C LEU A 369 -7.76 -36.01 10.53
N LEU A 370 -6.78 -36.88 10.77
CA LEU A 370 -6.66 -38.16 10.05
C LEU A 370 -7.82 -39.15 10.31
N ASP A 371 -8.57 -38.94 11.39
CA ASP A 371 -9.76 -39.72 11.73
C ASP A 371 -11.00 -39.32 10.93
N ASN A 372 -11.01 -38.16 10.28
CA ASN A 372 -12.04 -37.75 9.32
C ASN A 372 -11.67 -38.27 7.91
N PRO A 373 -12.50 -39.13 7.28
CA PRO A 373 -12.18 -39.72 5.97
C PRO A 373 -11.92 -38.70 4.86
N GLN A 374 -12.64 -37.56 4.84
CA GLN A 374 -12.42 -36.50 3.86
C GLN A 374 -11.08 -35.79 4.07
N HIS A 375 -10.72 -35.56 5.34
CA HIS A 375 -9.44 -34.97 5.70
C HIS A 375 -8.28 -35.93 5.38
N ALA A 376 -8.47 -37.24 5.58
CA ALA A 376 -7.44 -38.25 5.32
C ALA A 376 -7.04 -38.34 3.84
N ASP A 377 -8.02 -38.33 2.91
CA ASP A 377 -7.75 -38.28 1.46
C ASP A 377 -6.95 -37.03 1.09
N LEU A 378 -7.41 -35.88 1.58
CA LEU A 378 -6.76 -34.60 1.31
C LEU A 378 -5.35 -34.55 1.91
N TYR A 379 -5.17 -35.06 3.13
CA TYR A 379 -3.87 -35.17 3.77
C TYR A 379 -2.91 -36.00 2.93
N SER A 380 -3.36 -37.15 2.41
CA SER A 380 -2.55 -37.99 1.52
C SER A 380 -2.15 -37.27 0.23
N ARG A 381 -3.05 -36.49 -0.38
CA ARG A 381 -2.75 -35.69 -1.58
C ARG A 381 -1.72 -34.60 -1.28
N ILE A 382 -1.90 -33.88 -0.16
CA ILE A 382 -0.96 -32.82 0.25
C ILE A 382 0.41 -33.42 0.55
N GLN A 383 0.49 -34.59 1.20
CA GLN A 383 1.77 -35.29 1.40
C GLN A 383 2.47 -35.63 0.08
N GLN A 384 1.72 -36.05 -0.95
CA GLN A 384 2.30 -36.27 -2.28
C GLN A 384 2.84 -34.98 -2.90
N TRP A 385 2.17 -33.84 -2.69
CA TRP A 385 2.64 -32.53 -3.16
C TRP A 385 3.84 -31.99 -2.38
N ILE A 386 3.94 -32.32 -1.09
CA ILE A 386 5.12 -32.01 -0.27
C ILE A 386 6.34 -32.79 -0.79
N GLY A 387 6.14 -34.07 -1.12
CA GLY A 387 7.23 -34.96 -1.52
C GLY A 387 8.19 -35.20 -0.35
N GLU A 388 9.49 -35.15 -0.61
CA GLU A 388 10.52 -35.37 0.42
C GLU A 388 10.82 -34.09 1.20
N LEU A 389 10.78 -34.16 2.54
CA LEU A 389 11.31 -33.12 3.43
C LEU A 389 12.76 -33.43 3.84
N PRO A 390 13.52 -32.46 4.39
CA PRO A 390 14.81 -32.73 5.03
C PRO A 390 14.66 -33.74 6.19
N ASN A 391 15.67 -34.58 6.42
CA ASN A 391 15.65 -35.66 7.42
C ASN A 391 15.45 -35.18 8.88
N ASP A 392 15.67 -33.91 9.16
CA ASP A 392 15.55 -33.29 10.49
C ASP A 392 14.25 -32.49 10.67
N CYS A 393 13.31 -32.66 9.74
CA CYS A 393 12.07 -31.91 9.67
C CYS A 393 10.89 -32.86 9.40
N ASP A 394 9.88 -32.83 10.27
CA ASP A 394 8.65 -33.61 10.12
C ASP A 394 7.42 -32.69 10.15
N ILE A 395 6.29 -33.20 9.66
CA ILE A 395 5.01 -32.50 9.66
C ILE A 395 4.41 -32.58 11.08
N ASP A 396 4.13 -31.42 11.66
CA ASP A 396 3.38 -31.31 12.91
C ASP A 396 1.88 -31.46 12.63
N ARG A 397 1.37 -30.61 11.72
CA ARG A 397 -0.02 -30.61 11.28
C ARG A 397 -0.19 -29.88 9.96
N ILE A 398 -1.29 -30.16 9.28
CA ILE A 398 -1.70 -29.49 8.06
C ILE A 398 -2.98 -28.72 8.33
N GLU A 399 -3.03 -27.47 7.91
CA GLU A 399 -4.14 -26.56 8.09
C GLU A 399 -4.60 -26.04 6.73
N LEU A 400 -5.90 -26.16 6.44
CA LEU A 400 -6.52 -25.47 5.33
C LEU A 400 -6.86 -24.05 5.74
N ILE A 401 -6.69 -23.12 4.81
CA ILE A 401 -6.97 -21.70 5.01
C ILE A 401 -7.80 -21.17 3.85
N SER A 402 -8.70 -20.24 4.16
CA SER A 402 -9.47 -19.51 3.17
C SER A 402 -9.62 -18.05 3.59
N ASN A 403 -9.17 -17.16 2.71
CA ASN A 403 -9.40 -15.73 2.82
C ASN A 403 -10.31 -15.33 1.66
N SER A 404 -11.56 -14.99 1.98
CA SER A 404 -12.59 -14.70 0.97
C SER A 404 -12.27 -13.44 0.15
N GLY A 405 -11.62 -12.44 0.74
CA GLY A 405 -11.15 -11.24 0.04
C GLY A 405 -10.06 -11.56 -0.99
N ARG A 406 -9.02 -12.28 -0.56
CA ARG A 406 -7.91 -12.70 -1.45
C ARG A 406 -8.40 -13.60 -2.57
N TYR A 407 -9.31 -14.53 -2.25
CA TYR A 407 -9.90 -15.40 -3.24
C TYR A 407 -10.61 -14.59 -4.33
N ARG A 408 -11.40 -13.58 -3.98
CA ARG A 408 -12.05 -12.68 -4.96
C ARG A 408 -11.03 -11.96 -5.85
N PHE A 409 -9.98 -11.37 -5.28
CA PHE A 409 -8.93 -10.69 -6.07
C PHE A 409 -8.25 -11.64 -7.04
N PHE A 410 -7.90 -12.85 -6.59
CA PHE A 410 -7.29 -13.87 -7.43
C PHE A 410 -8.20 -14.28 -8.59
N LEU A 411 -9.51 -14.41 -8.35
CA LEU A 411 -10.46 -14.75 -9.41
C LEU A 411 -10.61 -13.66 -10.47
N GLU A 412 -10.55 -12.39 -10.08
CA GLU A 412 -10.59 -11.28 -11.02
C GLU A 412 -9.32 -11.21 -11.86
N GLN A 413 -8.17 -11.48 -11.25
CA GLN A 413 -6.92 -11.64 -12.00
C GLN A 413 -6.97 -12.84 -12.93
N LEU A 414 -7.55 -13.96 -12.52
CA LEU A 414 -7.72 -15.14 -13.38
C LEU A 414 -8.56 -14.82 -14.61
N GLN A 415 -9.66 -14.08 -14.48
CA GLN A 415 -10.47 -13.61 -15.62
C GLN A 415 -9.67 -12.70 -16.55
N THR A 416 -8.85 -11.81 -15.96
CA THR A 416 -7.95 -10.93 -16.71
C THR A 416 -6.90 -11.71 -17.48
N VAL A 417 -6.31 -12.74 -16.85
CA VAL A 417 -5.33 -13.63 -17.47
C VAL A 417 -5.96 -14.44 -18.59
N GLU A 418 -7.15 -15.00 -18.38
CA GLU A 418 -7.90 -15.74 -19.40
C GLU A 418 -8.12 -14.92 -20.68
N ALA A 419 -8.50 -13.65 -20.52
CA ALA A 419 -8.74 -12.73 -21.63
C ALA A 419 -7.46 -12.29 -22.36
N ARG A 420 -6.32 -12.27 -21.66
CA ARG A 420 -5.05 -11.74 -22.17
C ARG A 420 -4.10 -12.81 -22.70
N GLN A 421 -4.17 -14.06 -22.23
CA GLN A 421 -3.14 -15.07 -22.51
C GLN A 421 -2.98 -15.42 -24.00
N ASP A 422 -3.98 -15.22 -24.84
CA ASP A 422 -3.88 -15.54 -26.28
C ASP A 422 -3.49 -14.32 -27.10
N GLN A 423 -3.48 -13.14 -26.48
CA GLN A 423 -3.18 -11.90 -27.15
C GLN A 423 -1.66 -11.80 -27.35
N PRO A 424 -1.17 -11.53 -28.58
CA PRO A 424 0.27 -11.42 -28.86
C PRO A 424 1.02 -10.40 -27.99
N ALA A 425 0.32 -9.39 -27.47
CA ALA A 425 0.90 -8.39 -26.57
C ALA A 425 1.36 -8.96 -25.23
N PHE A 426 0.72 -10.04 -24.76
CA PHE A 426 0.98 -10.70 -23.48
C PHE A 426 1.67 -12.06 -23.65
N GLN A 427 2.28 -12.29 -24.81
CA GLN A 427 3.15 -13.44 -25.05
C GLN A 427 4.62 -13.10 -24.81
N PRO A 428 5.44 -14.06 -24.31
CA PRO A 428 6.87 -13.89 -24.17
C PRO A 428 7.52 -13.48 -25.50
N ARG A 429 8.18 -12.32 -25.52
CA ARG A 429 8.87 -11.82 -26.72
C ARG A 429 10.35 -12.21 -26.70
N LEU A 430 10.60 -13.51 -26.69
CA LEU A 430 11.94 -14.08 -26.49
C LEU A 430 12.94 -13.72 -27.60
N CYS A 431 12.47 -13.42 -28.82
CA CYS A 431 13.33 -13.01 -29.93
C CYS A 431 14.08 -11.68 -29.70
N TYR A 432 13.65 -10.88 -28.71
CA TYR A 432 14.34 -9.66 -28.28
C TYR A 432 15.17 -9.86 -27.00
N GLU A 433 15.32 -11.09 -26.53
CA GLU A 433 16.12 -11.45 -25.35
C GLU A 433 17.33 -12.32 -25.76
N SER A 434 18.35 -12.34 -24.91
CA SER A 434 19.53 -13.19 -25.13
C SER A 434 19.17 -14.68 -25.06
N ASN A 435 19.79 -15.50 -25.88
CA ASN A 435 19.68 -16.96 -25.84
C ASN A 435 18.23 -17.50 -25.82
N GLU A 436 17.47 -17.22 -26.89
CA GLU A 436 16.06 -17.63 -27.03
C GLU A 436 15.83 -19.14 -26.81
N GLU A 437 16.73 -20.00 -27.30
CA GLU A 437 16.58 -21.46 -27.19
C GLU A 437 16.63 -21.93 -25.73
N GLU A 438 17.56 -21.42 -24.93
CA GLU A 438 17.66 -21.76 -23.52
C GLU A 438 16.44 -21.26 -22.74
N ARG A 439 16.00 -20.03 -23.03
CA ARG A 439 14.79 -19.43 -22.45
C ARG A 439 13.54 -20.24 -22.74
N LYS A 440 13.40 -20.82 -23.94
CA LYS A 440 12.29 -21.74 -24.27
C LYS A 440 12.29 -22.99 -23.41
N LYS A 441 13.46 -23.58 -23.13
CA LYS A 441 13.58 -24.75 -22.24
C LYS A 441 13.18 -24.42 -20.79
N VAL A 442 13.55 -23.24 -20.30
CA VAL A 442 13.12 -22.75 -18.98
C VAL A 442 11.60 -22.63 -18.91
N LEU A 443 10.98 -22.04 -19.94
CA LEU A 443 9.52 -21.94 -20.00
C LEU A 443 8.84 -23.31 -20.10
N GLU A 444 9.40 -24.25 -20.86
CA GLU A 444 8.87 -25.61 -20.95
C GLU A 444 8.86 -26.30 -19.58
N LYS A 445 9.91 -26.13 -18.77
CA LYS A 445 9.95 -26.63 -17.38
C LYS A 445 8.81 -26.05 -16.54
N LEU A 446 8.57 -24.74 -16.60
CA LEU A 446 7.44 -24.10 -15.90
C LEU A 446 6.08 -24.63 -16.40
N MET A 447 5.90 -24.77 -17.72
CA MET A 447 4.67 -25.29 -18.28
C MET A 447 4.40 -26.73 -17.85
N ASN A 448 5.44 -27.54 -17.65
CA ASN A 448 5.30 -28.89 -17.11
C ASN A 448 4.86 -28.89 -15.63
N LEU A 449 5.25 -27.88 -14.84
CA LEU A 449 4.71 -27.69 -13.49
C LEU A 449 3.23 -27.27 -13.53
N CYS A 450 2.85 -26.33 -14.41
CA CYS A 450 1.46 -25.90 -14.57
C CYS A 450 0.53 -27.08 -14.92
N LYS A 451 0.98 -28.00 -15.80
CA LYS A 451 0.21 -29.21 -16.18
C LYS A 451 -0.08 -30.15 -15.00
N GLN A 452 0.66 -30.05 -13.90
CA GLN A 452 0.41 -30.88 -12.72
C GLN A 452 -0.82 -30.42 -11.93
N VAL A 453 -1.30 -29.20 -12.17
CA VAL A 453 -2.47 -28.65 -11.48
C VAL A 453 -3.73 -28.97 -12.30
N GLY A 454 -4.58 -29.85 -11.79
CA GLY A 454 -5.86 -30.15 -12.44
C GLY A 454 -6.85 -29.01 -12.24
N HIS A 455 -7.29 -28.35 -13.32
CA HIS A 455 -8.35 -27.34 -13.28
C HIS A 455 -9.08 -27.18 -14.62
N ASN A 456 -10.28 -26.59 -14.58
CA ASN A 456 -11.13 -26.31 -15.75
C ASN A 456 -10.96 -24.91 -16.35
N ARG A 457 -9.96 -24.15 -15.91
CA ARG A 457 -9.74 -22.74 -16.30
C ARG A 457 -8.76 -22.60 -17.45
N LYS A 458 -8.96 -21.56 -18.27
CA LYS A 458 -8.08 -21.27 -19.40
C LYS A 458 -6.95 -20.36 -18.92
N ALA A 459 -6.08 -20.83 -18.06
CA ALA A 459 -4.95 -20.06 -17.57
C ALA A 459 -3.84 -21.01 -17.14
N ASN A 460 -2.61 -20.53 -17.10
CA ASN A 460 -1.53 -21.28 -16.47
C ASN A 460 -1.56 -20.99 -14.97
N ILE A 461 -1.82 -22.03 -14.18
CA ILE A 461 -1.80 -21.98 -12.71
C ILE A 461 -0.74 -22.97 -12.23
N VAL A 462 0.12 -22.54 -11.31
CA VAL A 462 1.16 -23.40 -10.73
C VAL A 462 1.01 -23.47 -9.21
N ARG A 463 1.26 -24.65 -8.64
CA ARG A 463 1.36 -24.87 -7.19
C ARG A 463 2.78 -24.59 -6.72
N MET A 464 2.95 -23.67 -5.78
CA MET A 464 4.27 -23.26 -5.28
C MET A 464 4.23 -23.08 -3.76
N TRP A 465 5.34 -23.39 -3.11
CA TRP A 465 5.57 -23.28 -1.68
C TRP A 465 6.29 -21.99 -1.30
N HIS A 466 5.90 -21.41 -0.17
CA HIS A 466 6.61 -20.32 0.49
C HIS A 466 6.96 -20.75 1.92
N GLY A 467 8.23 -20.68 2.29
CA GLY A 467 8.67 -20.95 3.67
C GLY A 467 8.67 -19.67 4.51
N CYS A 468 8.13 -19.73 5.72
CA CYS A 468 8.19 -18.62 6.67
C CYS A 468 8.32 -19.11 8.11
N SER A 469 8.76 -18.23 9.02
CA SER A 469 8.74 -18.54 10.45
C SER A 469 7.31 -18.50 11.02
N LYS A 470 7.09 -19.16 12.17
CA LYS A 470 5.77 -19.19 12.83
C LYS A 470 5.25 -17.80 13.18
N GLU A 471 6.13 -16.88 13.55
CA GLU A 471 5.78 -15.51 13.93
C GLU A 471 5.25 -14.69 12.75
N LYS A 472 5.71 -15.00 11.52
CA LYS A 472 5.31 -14.29 10.30
C LYS A 472 4.02 -14.82 9.70
N LEU A 473 3.60 -16.05 10.04
CA LEU A 473 2.46 -16.71 9.41
C LEU A 473 1.17 -15.88 9.51
N SER A 474 0.79 -15.45 10.73
CA SER A 474 -0.45 -14.69 10.93
C SER A 474 -0.47 -13.39 10.12
N TYR A 475 0.68 -12.69 10.06
CA TYR A 475 0.83 -11.49 9.26
C TYR A 475 0.65 -11.75 7.76
N LEU A 476 1.32 -12.78 7.22
CA LEU A 476 1.24 -13.13 5.80
C LEU A 476 -0.17 -13.54 5.38
N LEU A 477 -0.89 -14.28 6.24
CA LEU A 477 -2.25 -14.71 5.94
C LEU A 477 -3.27 -13.56 6.01
N ASN A 478 -3.13 -12.67 6.98
CA ASN A 478 -4.03 -11.52 7.15
C ASN A 478 -3.74 -10.41 6.13
N ASN A 479 -2.50 -9.95 6.09
CA ASN A 479 -2.10 -8.73 5.39
C ASN A 479 -1.47 -8.99 4.03
N GLY A 480 -0.91 -10.18 3.84
CA GLY A 480 -0.44 -10.62 2.53
C GLY A 480 1.05 -10.72 2.38
N PHE A 481 1.49 -11.06 1.17
CA PHE A 481 2.89 -11.19 0.81
C PHE A 481 3.50 -9.85 0.39
N ALA A 482 2.70 -8.92 -0.17
CA ALA A 482 3.22 -7.64 -0.62
C ALA A 482 3.00 -6.56 0.44
N THR A 483 4.07 -6.24 1.15
CA THR A 483 4.41 -4.83 1.35
C THR A 483 5.66 -4.62 0.52
N ILE A 484 5.55 -4.09 -0.70
CA ILE A 484 6.67 -4.01 -1.67
C ILE A 484 7.90 -3.28 -1.09
N GLY A 485 7.70 -2.44 -0.06
CA GLY A 485 8.78 -1.80 0.71
C GLY A 485 9.48 -2.68 1.77
N THR A 486 8.95 -3.86 2.13
CA THR A 486 9.53 -4.83 3.07
C THR A 486 10.09 -6.08 2.38
N LEU A 487 9.86 -6.23 1.08
CA LEU A 487 10.54 -7.24 0.28
C LEU A 487 12.02 -6.88 0.25
N ASP A 488 12.87 -7.89 0.45
CA ASP A 488 14.30 -7.74 0.21
C ASP A 488 14.54 -7.34 -1.24
N ASP A 489 15.72 -6.79 -1.54
CA ASP A 489 16.05 -6.40 -2.90
C ASP A 489 15.91 -7.59 -3.86
N GLY A 490 16.12 -8.81 -3.36
CA GLY A 490 15.80 -10.07 -4.03
C GLY A 490 16.72 -10.31 -5.22
N TRP A 491 17.21 -11.54 -5.36
CA TRP A 491 18.25 -11.84 -6.34
C TRP A 491 17.76 -11.71 -7.79
N TYR A 492 16.50 -12.07 -8.01
CA TYR A 492 15.83 -12.08 -9.30
C TYR A 492 14.76 -11.00 -9.42
N GLY A 493 14.81 -9.98 -8.54
CA GLY A 493 13.85 -8.89 -8.48
C GLY A 493 13.28 -8.67 -7.09
N LYS A 494 12.84 -7.45 -6.83
CA LYS A 494 12.11 -7.09 -5.62
C LYS A 494 10.68 -7.63 -5.72
N ALA A 495 10.49 -8.86 -5.25
CA ALA A 495 9.33 -9.69 -5.55
C ALA A 495 8.97 -10.62 -4.40
N MET A 496 7.83 -11.30 -4.53
CA MET A 496 7.42 -12.37 -3.63
C MET A 496 7.92 -13.70 -4.19
N TYR A 497 8.72 -14.42 -3.41
CA TYR A 497 9.42 -15.62 -3.86
C TYR A 497 8.71 -16.91 -3.42
N PHE A 498 8.61 -17.85 -4.36
CA PHE A 498 8.04 -19.18 -4.15
C PHE A 498 8.84 -20.23 -4.92
N THR A 499 8.67 -21.50 -4.59
CA THR A 499 9.36 -22.63 -5.22
C THR A 499 8.42 -23.82 -5.40
N SER A 500 8.60 -24.65 -6.43
CA SER A 500 7.83 -25.89 -6.55
C SER A 500 8.18 -26.94 -5.49
N SER A 501 9.32 -26.79 -4.81
CA SER A 501 9.85 -27.77 -3.87
C SER A 501 9.63 -27.38 -2.41
N ALA A 502 8.81 -28.14 -1.67
CA ALA A 502 8.67 -27.97 -0.23
C ALA A 502 10.02 -28.13 0.51
N LYS A 503 10.84 -29.10 0.07
CA LYS A 503 12.22 -29.31 0.56
C LYS A 503 13.10 -28.08 0.41
N TYR A 504 12.93 -27.34 -0.69
CA TYR A 504 13.67 -26.11 -0.91
C TYR A 504 13.12 -24.98 -0.03
N ALA A 505 11.80 -24.86 0.06
CA ALA A 505 11.11 -23.86 0.86
C ALA A 505 11.45 -23.93 2.37
N THR A 506 11.78 -25.11 2.92
CA THR A 506 12.17 -25.25 4.34
C THR A 506 13.41 -24.43 4.72
N ARG A 507 14.27 -24.10 3.75
CA ARG A 507 15.44 -23.22 3.98
C ARG A 507 15.03 -21.83 4.47
N TYR A 508 13.81 -21.40 4.16
CA TYR A 508 13.25 -20.10 4.53
C TYR A 508 12.27 -20.16 5.71
N SER A 509 11.87 -21.37 6.15
CA SER A 509 10.96 -21.54 7.29
C SER A 509 11.67 -21.71 8.63
N TYR A 510 12.95 -22.12 8.65
CA TYR A 510 13.62 -22.69 9.82
C TYR A 510 12.96 -24.02 10.27
N LYS A 511 13.62 -24.79 11.16
CA LYS A 511 13.26 -26.20 11.48
C LYS A 511 11.88 -26.39 12.10
N ASP A 512 11.33 -25.34 12.70
CA ASP A 512 10.02 -25.34 13.36
C ASP A 512 9.08 -24.30 12.74
N GLY A 513 9.32 -23.86 11.51
CA GLY A 513 8.49 -22.88 10.81
C GLY A 513 7.24 -23.45 10.15
N CYS A 514 6.82 -22.77 9.09
CA CYS A 514 5.64 -23.11 8.31
C CYS A 514 5.96 -23.07 6.81
N LEU A 515 5.32 -23.94 6.04
CA LEU A 515 5.25 -23.87 4.59
C LEU A 515 3.84 -23.49 4.18
N ILE A 516 3.71 -22.51 3.28
CA ILE A 516 2.44 -22.06 2.74
C ILE A 516 2.36 -22.51 1.28
N LEU A 517 1.42 -23.40 0.95
CA LEU A 517 1.11 -23.74 -0.43
C LEU A 517 0.22 -22.65 -1.02
N CYS A 518 0.68 -22.11 -2.14
CA CYS A 518 -0.02 -21.11 -2.91
C CYS A 518 -0.29 -21.61 -4.34
N TYR A 519 -1.45 -21.24 -4.87
CA TYR A 519 -1.70 -21.25 -6.31
C TYR A 519 -1.26 -19.90 -6.87
N ILE A 520 -0.50 -19.93 -7.97
CA ILE A 520 0.04 -18.73 -8.61
C ILE A 520 -0.43 -18.67 -10.05
N LEU A 521 -1.03 -17.55 -10.45
CA LEU A 521 -1.34 -17.25 -11.83
C LEU A 521 -0.08 -16.88 -12.59
N VAL A 522 0.17 -17.58 -13.69
CA VAL A 522 1.32 -17.36 -14.55
C VAL A 522 0.84 -16.75 -15.86
N LEU A 523 1.11 -15.46 -16.04
CA LEU A 523 0.96 -14.78 -17.32
C LEU A 523 2.30 -14.15 -17.71
N ASN A 524 2.74 -14.44 -18.93
CA ASN A 524 3.99 -13.91 -19.49
C ASN A 524 5.21 -13.95 -18.54
N PRO A 525 5.67 -15.14 -18.11
CA PRO A 525 6.85 -15.28 -17.26
C PRO A 525 8.13 -14.95 -18.01
N PHE A 526 9.06 -14.24 -17.36
CA PHE A 526 10.43 -14.09 -17.86
C PHE A 526 11.28 -15.30 -17.44
N PRO A 527 11.82 -16.07 -18.38
CA PRO A 527 12.70 -17.21 -18.08
C PRO A 527 14.12 -16.74 -17.76
N VAL A 528 14.52 -16.72 -16.49
CA VAL A 528 15.88 -16.31 -16.08
C VAL A 528 16.88 -17.44 -16.37
N ILE A 529 18.04 -17.09 -16.93
CA ILE A 529 19.12 -18.00 -17.31
C ILE A 529 20.47 -17.57 -16.71
N ALA A 530 21.51 -18.40 -16.82
CA ALA A 530 22.82 -18.13 -16.20
C ALA A 530 23.47 -16.82 -16.66
N SER A 531 23.17 -16.35 -17.87
CA SER A 531 23.67 -15.04 -18.34
C SER A 531 23.05 -13.84 -17.61
N ASP A 532 21.86 -14.00 -17.01
CA ASP A 532 21.21 -12.93 -16.21
C ASP A 532 21.71 -12.92 -14.75
N ALA A 533 22.23 -14.05 -14.26
CA ALA A 533 22.82 -14.23 -12.93
C ALA A 533 24.06 -15.15 -12.97
N PRO A 534 25.22 -14.61 -13.41
CA PRO A 534 26.43 -15.41 -13.60
C PRO A 534 26.90 -16.09 -12.31
N PRO A 535 27.54 -17.27 -12.37
CA PRO A 535 27.91 -18.08 -11.20
C PRO A 535 29.03 -17.48 -10.33
N ASN A 536 29.85 -16.58 -10.87
CA ASN A 536 31.05 -16.05 -10.21
C ASN A 536 30.95 -14.55 -9.87
N VAL A 537 29.74 -14.01 -9.78
CA VAL A 537 29.52 -12.58 -9.45
C VAL A 537 28.63 -12.44 -8.21
N ALA A 538 28.72 -11.32 -7.51
CA ALA A 538 27.84 -11.06 -6.36
C ALA A 538 26.39 -10.81 -6.83
N PRO A 539 25.37 -11.09 -6.00
CA PRO A 539 23.96 -10.88 -6.36
C PRO A 539 23.65 -9.46 -6.84
N GLU A 540 24.30 -8.44 -6.28
CA GLU A 540 24.12 -7.03 -6.64
C GLU A 540 24.53 -6.74 -8.10
N CYS A 541 25.34 -7.63 -8.70
CA CYS A 541 25.72 -7.57 -10.10
C CYS A 541 24.75 -8.30 -11.04
N PHE A 542 23.73 -8.99 -10.50
CA PHE A 542 22.73 -9.67 -11.33
C PHE A 542 21.84 -8.65 -12.03
N ARG A 543 21.31 -9.05 -13.19
CA ARG A 543 20.51 -8.17 -14.04
C ARG A 543 19.28 -7.60 -13.33
N PHE A 544 18.66 -8.37 -12.44
CA PHE A 544 17.37 -8.05 -11.81
C PHE A 544 17.44 -7.75 -10.32
N TYR A 545 18.62 -7.78 -9.71
CA TYR A 545 18.76 -7.52 -8.28
C TYR A 545 18.16 -6.16 -7.88
N GLY A 546 17.25 -6.14 -6.90
CA GLY A 546 16.58 -4.93 -6.42
C GLY A 546 15.57 -4.32 -7.38
N LYS A 547 15.33 -4.91 -8.55
CA LYS A 547 14.49 -4.33 -9.61
C LYS A 547 13.09 -4.90 -9.60
N GLY A 548 12.12 -4.13 -10.09
CA GLY A 548 10.77 -4.61 -10.34
C GLY A 548 10.70 -5.56 -11.54
N ASN A 549 9.49 -5.75 -12.06
CA ASN A 549 9.24 -6.60 -13.21
C ASN A 549 9.98 -6.09 -14.47
N HIS A 550 10.49 -7.03 -15.28
CA HIS A 550 11.18 -6.68 -16.52
C HIS A 550 10.17 -6.49 -17.66
N ARG A 551 10.13 -5.29 -18.27
CA ARG A 551 9.30 -4.99 -19.44
C ARG A 551 7.83 -5.40 -19.24
N ASN A 552 7.26 -6.19 -20.16
CA ASN A 552 5.88 -6.68 -20.12
C ASN A 552 5.76 -8.05 -19.43
N TYR A 553 6.83 -8.59 -18.87
CA TYR A 553 6.79 -9.86 -18.13
C TYR A 553 6.22 -9.62 -16.72
N GLN A 554 5.37 -10.52 -16.22
CA GLN A 554 4.62 -10.31 -14.97
C GLN A 554 5.10 -11.16 -13.79
N CYS A 555 6.01 -12.08 -14.05
CA CYS A 555 6.79 -12.80 -13.05
C CYS A 555 8.12 -13.23 -13.66
N HIS A 556 9.11 -13.57 -12.84
CA HIS A 556 10.32 -14.25 -13.31
C HIS A 556 10.29 -15.69 -12.84
N TYR A 557 10.69 -16.62 -13.70
CA TYR A 557 10.85 -18.04 -13.35
C TYR A 557 12.29 -18.45 -13.55
N ILE A 558 12.84 -19.10 -12.53
CA ILE A 558 14.27 -19.31 -12.36
C ILE A 558 14.49 -20.78 -11.96
N PRO A 559 14.90 -21.66 -12.88
CA PRO A 559 15.44 -22.95 -12.49
C PRO A 559 16.75 -22.70 -11.73
N VAL A 560 16.95 -23.29 -10.55
CA VAL A 560 18.13 -23.03 -9.74
C VAL A 560 18.85 -24.30 -9.29
N SER A 561 20.16 -24.17 -9.13
CA SER A 561 21.05 -25.16 -8.54
C SER A 561 22.03 -24.46 -7.60
N PRO A 562 22.55 -25.16 -6.58
CA PRO A 562 23.55 -24.59 -5.69
C PRO A 562 24.82 -24.28 -6.47
N VAL A 563 25.45 -23.15 -6.18
CA VAL A 563 26.74 -22.79 -6.82
C VAL A 563 27.84 -23.78 -6.44
N ASN A 564 27.80 -24.32 -5.22
CA ASN A 564 28.73 -25.32 -4.73
C ASN A 564 28.00 -26.62 -4.40
N VAL A 565 28.25 -27.68 -5.17
CA VAL A 565 27.55 -28.97 -5.08
C VAL A 565 27.95 -29.75 -3.83
N SER A 566 29.18 -29.59 -3.32
CA SER A 566 29.54 -30.16 -2.00
C SER A 566 28.82 -29.46 -0.85
N ASP A 567 28.25 -28.28 -1.15
CA ASP A 567 27.54 -27.32 -0.31
C ASP A 567 26.01 -27.52 -0.12
N GLU A 568 25.42 -28.58 -0.69
CA GLU A 568 23.98 -28.65 -1.00
C GLU A 568 23.03 -28.46 0.21
N GLN A 569 23.53 -28.73 1.41
CA GLN A 569 22.76 -28.65 2.66
C GLN A 569 22.93 -27.32 3.40
N THR A 570 24.01 -26.54 3.20
CA THR A 570 24.24 -25.30 3.99
C THR A 570 24.37 -24.02 3.16
N THR A 571 24.56 -24.12 1.83
CA THR A 571 24.56 -22.93 0.98
C THR A 571 23.16 -22.32 0.83
N MET A 572 23.08 -20.99 0.92
CA MET A 572 21.91 -20.20 0.53
C MET A 572 22.04 -19.64 -0.90
N ASP A 573 23.16 -19.91 -1.57
CA ASP A 573 23.48 -19.37 -2.89
C ASP A 573 23.04 -20.33 -4.01
N TYR A 574 21.86 -20.05 -4.57
CA TYR A 574 21.22 -20.81 -5.63
C TYR A 574 21.06 -19.96 -6.89
N ARG A 575 21.52 -20.49 -8.03
CA ARG A 575 21.60 -19.77 -9.30
C ARG A 575 21.14 -20.61 -10.49
N PRO A 576 20.75 -19.97 -11.62
CA PRO A 576 20.55 -20.70 -12.86
C PRO A 576 21.76 -21.55 -13.24
N PRO A 577 21.58 -22.84 -13.55
CA PRO A 577 22.69 -23.70 -13.96
C PRO A 577 23.39 -23.17 -15.21
N ILE A 578 24.72 -23.27 -15.25
CA ILE A 578 25.54 -22.84 -16.39
C ILE A 578 25.25 -23.70 -17.64
N THR A 579 24.92 -24.97 -17.44
CA THR A 579 24.73 -25.98 -18.49
C THR A 579 23.26 -26.38 -18.63
N GLY A 580 22.40 -25.43 -18.99
CA GLY A 580 20.99 -25.68 -19.32
C GLY A 580 20.12 -26.14 -18.15
N THR A 581 18.81 -26.18 -18.38
CA THR A 581 17.77 -26.41 -17.36
C THR A 581 17.70 -27.82 -16.80
N GLU A 582 18.30 -28.78 -17.50
CA GLU A 582 18.37 -30.21 -17.14
C GLU A 582 19.02 -30.41 -15.76
N ASN A 583 20.00 -29.55 -15.43
CA ASN A 583 20.80 -29.63 -14.22
C ASN A 583 20.21 -28.84 -13.04
N ALA A 584 19.05 -28.22 -13.21
CA ALA A 584 18.40 -27.43 -12.15
C ALA A 584 17.65 -28.35 -11.19
N ILE A 585 18.13 -28.44 -9.94
CA ILE A 585 17.60 -29.33 -8.90
C ILE A 585 16.31 -28.74 -8.30
N PHE A 586 16.22 -27.42 -8.23
CA PHE A 586 15.04 -26.70 -7.75
C PHE A 586 14.65 -25.59 -8.73
N ASP A 587 13.66 -24.79 -8.32
CA ASP A 587 13.22 -23.60 -9.03
C ASP A 587 12.72 -22.53 -8.05
N GLU A 588 12.70 -21.30 -8.53
CA GLU A 588 12.07 -20.16 -7.91
C GLU A 588 11.14 -19.47 -8.90
N ILE A 589 10.08 -18.86 -8.39
CA ILE A 589 9.25 -17.90 -9.09
C ILE A 589 9.19 -16.61 -8.28
N ALA A 590 9.56 -15.51 -8.91
CA ALA A 590 9.46 -14.16 -8.37
C ALA A 590 8.20 -13.51 -8.94
N VAL A 591 7.21 -13.30 -8.06
CA VAL A 591 5.90 -12.73 -8.43
C VAL A 591 5.85 -11.27 -8.00
N PHE A 592 5.45 -10.38 -8.90
CA PHE A 592 5.43 -8.93 -8.64
C PHE A 592 4.06 -8.39 -8.23
N GLN A 593 2.99 -9.13 -8.53
CA GLN A 593 1.61 -8.74 -8.22
C GLN A 593 0.99 -9.73 -7.25
N GLU A 594 0.61 -9.24 -6.09
CA GLU A 594 0.07 -10.09 -5.03
C GLU A 594 -1.27 -10.73 -5.42
N ALA A 595 -2.08 -10.03 -6.21
CA ALA A 595 -3.37 -10.54 -6.66
C ALA A 595 -3.24 -11.82 -7.52
N ASN A 596 -2.03 -12.17 -7.97
CA ASN A 596 -1.75 -13.44 -8.66
C ASN A 596 -1.47 -14.61 -7.72
N ILE A 597 -1.55 -14.42 -6.40
CA ILE A 597 -1.17 -15.41 -5.39
C ILE A 597 -2.38 -15.76 -4.51
N LEU A 598 -2.66 -17.06 -4.39
CA LEU A 598 -3.72 -17.58 -3.53
C LEU A 598 -3.21 -18.64 -2.56
N PRO A 599 -3.02 -18.29 -1.27
CA PRO A 599 -2.75 -19.26 -0.20
C PRO A 599 -3.95 -20.17 0.05
N GLN A 600 -3.71 -21.46 0.23
CA GLN A 600 -4.76 -22.41 0.60
C GLN A 600 -4.38 -23.40 1.69
N ILE A 601 -3.10 -23.72 1.85
CA ILE A 601 -2.65 -24.76 2.77
C ILE A 601 -1.44 -24.26 3.54
N VAL A 602 -1.45 -24.51 4.85
CA VAL A 602 -0.31 -24.29 5.72
C VAL A 602 0.13 -25.63 6.30
N VAL A 603 1.39 -25.96 6.10
CA VAL A 603 2.05 -27.11 6.73
C VAL A 603 2.90 -26.58 7.86
N HIS A 604 2.53 -26.91 9.10
CA HIS A 604 3.31 -26.59 10.27
C HIS A 604 4.38 -27.67 10.46
N LEU A 605 5.63 -27.25 10.64
CA LEU A 605 6.76 -28.14 10.78
C LEU A 605 7.16 -28.27 12.26
N LYS A 606 7.75 -29.42 12.58
CA LYS A 606 8.43 -29.69 13.86
C LYS A 606 9.81 -30.26 13.57
N SER A 607 10.75 -29.97 14.47
CA SER A 607 12.09 -30.55 14.42
C SER A 607 12.10 -31.89 15.15
N ASP A 608 12.63 -32.92 14.48
CA ASP A 608 12.84 -34.22 15.11
C ASP A 608 14.12 -34.19 15.96
N TYR A 609 13.96 -33.86 17.24
CA TYR A 609 15.05 -33.87 18.23
C TYR A 609 15.67 -35.27 18.46
N ILE A 610 15.04 -36.34 17.97
CA ILE A 610 15.46 -37.73 18.25
C ILE A 610 16.69 -38.16 17.42
N THR A 611 16.91 -37.59 16.23
CA THR A 611 17.99 -38.04 15.33
C THR A 611 19.36 -37.39 15.63
N VAL A 612 19.38 -36.25 16.33
CA VAL A 612 20.63 -35.54 16.65
C VAL A 612 21.44 -36.28 17.74
N LEU A 613 20.78 -36.95 18.68
CA LEU A 613 21.44 -37.65 19.77
C LEU A 613 22.01 -39.04 19.40
N GLN A 614 21.70 -39.58 18.21
CA GLN A 614 22.25 -40.86 17.74
C GLN A 614 23.48 -40.70 16.83
N ASN A 615 23.78 -39.49 16.36
CA ASN A 615 24.97 -39.19 15.57
C ASN A 615 26.09 -38.49 16.38
N GLU A 616 25.86 -38.22 17.67
CA GLU A 616 26.86 -37.67 18.61
C GLU A 616 27.26 -38.68 19.71
N SER A 617 26.99 -39.97 19.54
CA SER A 617 27.38 -41.04 20.48
C SER A 617 28.37 -42.04 19.90
#